data_AF-A0A8B5XAF5-F1
#
_entry.id   AF-A0A8B5XAF5-F1
#
_cell.length_a   1.000
_cell.length_b   1.000
_cell.length_c   1.000
_cell.angle_alpha   90.00
_cell.angle_beta   90.00
_cell.angle_gamma   90.00
#
_symmetry.space_group_name_H-M   'P 1'
#
loop_
_entity.id
_entity.type
_entity.pdbx_description
1 polymer ?
#
loop_
_entity_poly.entity_id
_entity_poly.type
_entity_poly.pdbx_seq_one_letter_code
_entity_poly.pdbx_strand_id
1 'polypeptide(L)'
;MNESNQPEPEEMGDPDAYDQRQVLNDVRKTAGWRVSPRHIDVAMIALDEVGEEPSIDRVAEIVTAFHGDGSKRQKRNSDLWRLLGAQLTVRGKPGGPDDQLKFIGRAKSLADEQVSDSDLLMVATALAGAKHPLTPEITADATTWIIDAVGPGFDAEQLDERLDKAVEAAMAERAERANKRRRDRT
;
A
#
# COMPACT_ATOMS: atom_id res chain seq x y z
N MET A 1 50.89 -35.55 -26.38
CA MET A 1 49.44 -35.73 -26.31
C MET A 1 49.10 -36.26 -24.92
N ASN A 2 48.53 -35.41 -24.08
CA ASN A 2 47.45 -35.74 -23.15
C ASN A 2 47.09 -34.44 -22.43
N GLU A 3 46.07 -33.78 -22.98
CA GLU A 3 45.45 -32.58 -22.44
C GLU A 3 44.77 -32.94 -21.13
N SER A 4 45.13 -32.23 -20.08
CA SER A 4 44.46 -32.29 -18.78
C SER A 4 43.05 -31.74 -18.95
N ASN A 5 42.06 -32.65 -18.94
CA ASN A 5 40.65 -32.32 -18.84
C ASN A 5 40.38 -31.76 -17.42
N GLN A 6 40.57 -30.45 -17.24
CA GLN A 6 40.07 -29.77 -16.05
C GLN A 6 38.55 -29.63 -16.19
N PRO A 7 37.75 -29.98 -15.16
CA PRO A 7 36.31 -29.74 -15.19
C PRO A 7 36.09 -28.23 -15.27
N GLU A 8 35.18 -27.82 -16.15
CA GLU A 8 34.76 -26.43 -16.29
C GLU A 8 34.30 -25.88 -14.93
N PRO A 9 34.60 -24.62 -14.60
CA PRO A 9 34.16 -24.02 -13.35
C PRO A 9 32.63 -24.02 -13.33
N GLU A 10 32.06 -24.63 -12.29
CA GLU A 10 30.63 -24.54 -11.99
C GLU A 10 30.23 -23.06 -12.07
N GLU A 11 29.25 -22.75 -12.92
CA GLU A 11 28.65 -21.42 -12.99
C GLU A 11 28.20 -21.02 -11.58
N MET A 12 29.02 -20.21 -10.90
CA MET A 12 28.62 -19.56 -9.66
C MET A 12 27.40 -18.73 -10.02
N GLY A 13 26.22 -19.21 -9.60
CA GLY A 13 24.96 -18.51 -9.80
C GLY A 13 25.08 -17.08 -9.29
N ASP A 14 24.36 -16.18 -9.97
CA ASP A 14 24.34 -14.74 -9.71
C ASP A 14 24.37 -14.44 -8.19
N PRO A 15 25.41 -13.78 -7.66
CA PRO A 15 25.54 -13.50 -6.24
C PRO A 15 24.34 -12.70 -5.69
N ASP A 16 23.68 -11.90 -6.51
CA ASP A 16 22.47 -11.16 -6.13
C ASP A 16 21.27 -12.09 -5.92
N ALA A 17 21.23 -13.22 -6.64
CA ALA A 17 20.19 -14.24 -6.46
C ALA A 17 20.37 -15.06 -5.18
N TYR A 18 21.60 -15.17 -4.66
CA TYR A 18 21.88 -15.82 -3.37
C TYR A 18 21.33 -14.97 -2.22
N ASP A 19 21.52 -13.65 -2.29
CA ASP A 19 21.02 -12.70 -1.28
C ASP A 19 19.48 -12.69 -1.21
N GLN A 20 18.81 -12.63 -2.37
CA GLN A 20 17.34 -12.67 -2.42
C GLN A 20 16.73 -13.96 -1.88
N ARG A 21 17.35 -15.12 -2.16
CA ARG A 21 16.88 -16.42 -1.63
C ARG A 21 17.05 -16.50 -0.12
N GLN A 22 18.15 -15.95 0.40
CA GLN A 22 18.42 -15.94 1.84
C GLN A 22 17.41 -15.03 2.56
N VAL A 23 17.22 -13.81 2.08
CA VAL A 23 16.19 -12.87 2.60
C VAL A 23 14.81 -13.51 2.63
N LEU A 24 14.38 -14.14 1.53
CA LEU A 24 13.09 -14.83 1.45
C LEU A 24 12.95 -15.95 2.49
N ASN A 25 14.00 -16.74 2.71
CA ASN A 25 14.00 -17.83 3.69
C ASN A 25 13.96 -17.30 5.12
N ASP A 26 14.70 -16.23 5.41
CA ASP A 26 14.74 -15.63 6.73
C ASP A 26 13.40 -14.97 7.08
N VAL A 27 12.79 -14.24 6.14
CA VAL A 27 11.44 -13.68 6.31
C VAL A 27 10.41 -14.80 6.55
N ARG A 28 10.46 -15.90 5.81
CA ARG A 28 9.56 -17.06 6.02
C ARG A 28 9.71 -17.66 7.41
N LYS A 29 10.96 -17.83 7.86
CA LYS A 29 11.27 -18.37 9.17
C LYS A 29 10.73 -17.47 10.27
N THR A 30 10.93 -16.16 10.16
CA THR A 30 10.45 -15.19 11.15
C THR A 30 8.93 -15.05 11.14
N ALA A 31 8.30 -14.99 9.96
CA ALA A 31 6.86 -14.86 9.83
C ALA A 31 6.09 -16.14 10.25
N GLY A 32 6.74 -17.31 10.20
CA GLY A 32 6.14 -18.59 10.58
C GLY A 32 5.18 -19.17 9.54
N TRP A 33 5.19 -18.66 8.30
CA TRP A 33 4.37 -19.17 7.20
C TRP A 33 5.08 -19.01 5.84
N ARG A 34 4.50 -19.62 4.80
CA ARG A 34 5.08 -19.61 3.44
C ARG A 34 4.84 -18.27 2.72
N VAL A 35 5.60 -17.25 3.12
CA VAL A 35 5.66 -15.94 2.45
C VAL A 35 6.08 -16.12 0.98
N SER A 36 5.45 -15.36 0.08
CA SER A 36 5.80 -15.32 -1.34
C SER A 36 6.61 -14.05 -1.64
N PRO A 37 7.47 -14.04 -2.68
CA PRO A 37 8.23 -12.85 -3.06
C PRO A 37 7.36 -11.59 -3.20
N ARG A 38 6.19 -11.73 -3.84
CA ARG A 38 5.23 -10.63 -4.00
C ARG A 38 4.79 -9.97 -2.68
N HIS A 39 4.72 -10.73 -1.59
CA HIS A 39 4.40 -10.14 -0.28
C HIS A 39 5.57 -9.33 0.27
N ILE A 40 6.80 -9.79 0.05
CA ILE A 40 8.02 -9.07 0.42
C ILE A 40 8.12 -7.78 -0.40
N ASP A 41 7.92 -7.84 -1.72
CA ASP A 41 7.98 -6.66 -2.59
C ASP A 41 7.06 -5.54 -2.09
N VAL A 42 5.82 -5.89 -1.69
CA VAL A 42 4.85 -4.95 -1.13
C VAL A 42 5.31 -4.35 0.20
N ALA A 43 5.90 -5.16 1.09
CA ALA A 43 6.43 -4.67 2.35
C ALA A 43 7.64 -3.74 2.14
N MET A 44 8.51 -4.08 1.20
CA MET A 44 9.69 -3.27 0.84
C MET A 44 9.27 -1.91 0.26
N ILE A 45 8.29 -1.89 -0.66
CA ILE A 45 7.72 -0.63 -1.17
C ILE A 45 7.20 0.23 -0.03
N ALA A 46 6.39 -0.34 0.87
CA ALA A 46 5.81 0.43 1.97
C ALA A 46 6.86 1.00 2.95
N LEU A 47 7.98 0.27 3.15
CA LEU A 47 9.11 0.71 3.98
C LEU A 47 9.91 1.84 3.32
N ASP A 48 10.22 1.69 2.03
CA ASP A 48 10.91 2.72 1.24
C ASP A 48 10.12 4.04 1.22
N GLU A 49 8.81 3.96 1.02
CA GLU A 49 7.91 5.13 1.02
C GLU A 49 7.93 5.91 2.35
N VAL A 50 8.19 5.26 3.49
CA VAL A 50 8.32 5.93 4.79
C VAL A 50 9.76 6.23 5.18
N GLY A 51 10.73 5.83 4.34
CA GLY A 51 12.16 5.98 4.60
C GLY A 51 12.67 5.10 5.74
N GLU A 52 12.03 3.96 5.97
CA GLU A 52 12.43 2.99 7.00
C GLU A 52 13.33 1.93 6.37
N GLU A 53 14.53 1.75 6.92
CA GLU A 53 15.47 0.72 6.47
C GLU A 53 14.87 -0.68 6.69
N PRO A 54 14.83 -1.54 5.66
CA PRO A 54 14.23 -2.85 5.78
C PRO A 54 15.08 -3.78 6.66
N SER A 55 14.42 -4.44 7.61
CA SER A 55 14.98 -5.56 8.36
C SER A 55 14.09 -6.80 8.22
N ILE A 56 14.66 -7.99 8.39
CA ILE A 56 13.92 -9.25 8.27
C ILE A 56 12.72 -9.29 9.22
N ASP A 57 12.92 -8.89 10.48
CA ASP A 57 11.86 -8.88 11.49
C ASP A 57 10.75 -7.91 11.11
N ARG A 58 11.13 -6.73 10.62
CA ARG A 58 10.18 -5.71 10.22
C ARG A 58 9.37 -6.12 8.98
N VAL A 59 10.04 -6.67 7.96
CA VAL A 59 9.38 -7.21 6.77
C VAL A 59 8.43 -8.34 7.17
N ALA A 60 8.87 -9.26 8.04
CA ALA A 60 8.05 -10.37 8.53
C ALA A 60 6.80 -9.88 9.30
N GLU A 61 6.93 -8.85 10.13
CA GLU A 61 5.81 -8.20 10.82
C GLU A 61 4.79 -7.65 9.80
N ILE A 62 5.25 -6.88 8.82
CA ILE A 62 4.40 -6.24 7.82
C ILE A 62 3.67 -7.27 6.96
N VAL A 63 4.38 -8.28 6.42
CA VAL A 63 3.75 -9.32 5.59
C VAL A 63 2.77 -10.16 6.38
N THR A 64 3.00 -10.34 7.69
CA THR A 64 2.06 -11.04 8.57
C THR A 64 0.84 -10.18 8.87
N ALA A 65 1.00 -8.87 9.03
CA ALA A 65 -0.09 -7.97 9.35
C ALA A 65 -1.17 -7.94 8.26
N PHE A 66 -0.80 -7.94 6.98
CA PHE A 66 -1.77 -7.98 5.88
C PHE A 66 -2.11 -9.40 5.39
N HIS A 67 -1.50 -10.44 6.00
CA HIS A 67 -1.79 -11.84 5.67
C HIS A 67 -3.19 -12.24 6.16
N GLY A 68 -3.87 -13.11 5.40
CA GLY A 68 -5.15 -13.70 5.78
C GLY A 68 -6.09 -13.97 4.61
N ASP A 69 -7.23 -14.57 4.92
CA ASP A 69 -8.25 -14.90 3.93
C ASP A 69 -8.97 -13.63 3.44
N GLY A 70 -8.66 -13.22 2.22
CA GLY A 70 -9.33 -12.10 1.57
C GLY A 70 -10.76 -12.46 1.14
N SER A 71 -11.69 -11.53 1.35
CA SER A 71 -13.04 -11.60 0.79
C SER A 71 -13.03 -11.62 -0.75
N LYS A 72 -14.16 -12.01 -1.39
CA LYS A 72 -14.31 -11.88 -2.87
C LYS A 72 -14.06 -10.44 -3.36
N ARG A 73 -14.33 -9.45 -2.53
CA ARG A 73 -14.05 -8.03 -2.79
C ARG A 73 -12.55 -7.78 -2.86
N GLN A 74 -11.79 -8.27 -1.88
CA GLN A 74 -10.33 -8.13 -1.84
C GLN A 74 -9.61 -8.88 -2.96
N LYS A 75 -10.15 -10.03 -3.39
CA LYS A 75 -9.58 -10.79 -4.50
C LYS A 75 -9.59 -10.06 -5.84
N ARG A 76 -10.47 -9.07 -6.05
CA ARG A 76 -10.54 -8.32 -7.33
C ARG A 76 -9.37 -7.36 -7.52
N ASN A 77 -8.91 -6.71 -6.45
CA ASN A 77 -7.83 -5.72 -6.47
C ASN A 77 -6.69 -6.15 -5.52
N SER A 78 -6.29 -7.42 -5.58
CA SER A 78 -5.53 -8.05 -4.49
C SER A 78 -4.21 -7.36 -4.14
N ASP A 79 -3.57 -6.68 -5.11
CA ASP A 79 -2.31 -5.98 -4.87
C ASP A 79 -2.50 -4.67 -4.15
N LEU A 80 -3.46 -3.86 -4.58
CA LEU A 80 -3.78 -2.61 -3.91
C LEU A 80 -4.24 -2.85 -2.46
N TRP A 81 -4.97 -3.95 -2.22
CA TRP A 81 -5.34 -4.34 -0.85
C TRP A 81 -4.13 -4.71 0.01
N ARG A 82 -3.19 -5.50 -0.52
CA ARG A 82 -1.93 -5.82 0.19
C ARG A 82 -1.11 -4.56 0.45
N LEU A 83 -0.98 -3.69 -0.55
CA LEU A 83 -0.24 -2.45 -0.45
C LEU A 83 -0.85 -1.53 0.60
N LEU A 84 -2.17 -1.36 0.60
CA LEU A 84 -2.88 -0.63 1.66
C LEU A 84 -2.60 -1.23 3.05
N GLY A 85 -2.69 -2.56 3.19
CA GLY A 85 -2.38 -3.25 4.44
C GLY A 85 -0.96 -3.00 4.94
N ALA A 86 0.02 -3.07 4.04
CA ALA A 86 1.42 -2.77 4.35
C ALA A 86 1.60 -1.30 4.75
N GLN A 87 1.03 -0.37 3.98
CA GLN A 87 1.09 1.07 4.22
C GLN A 87 0.42 1.48 5.54
N LEU A 88 -0.67 0.82 5.92
CA LEU A 88 -1.28 1.00 7.25
C LEU A 88 -0.33 0.52 8.35
N THR A 89 0.27 -0.67 8.17
CA THR A 89 1.16 -1.29 9.17
C THR A 89 2.42 -0.47 9.42
N VAL A 90 3.10 -0.01 8.37
CA VAL A 90 4.29 0.85 8.53
C VAL A 90 3.98 2.17 9.24
N ARG A 91 2.72 2.65 9.13
CA ARG A 91 2.21 3.83 9.83
C ARG A 91 1.65 3.53 11.23
N GLY A 92 1.92 2.35 11.77
CA GLY A 92 1.47 1.93 13.11
C GLY A 92 -0.03 1.69 13.24
N LYS A 93 -0.73 1.47 12.12
CA LYS A 93 -2.17 1.16 12.08
C LYS A 93 -2.39 -0.34 11.81
N PRO A 94 -3.49 -0.93 12.27
CA PRO A 94 -3.85 -2.30 11.91
C PRO A 94 -3.98 -2.45 10.38
N GLY A 95 -3.21 -3.36 9.80
CA GLY A 95 -3.15 -3.61 8.36
C GLY A 95 -3.87 -4.87 7.88
N GLY A 96 -4.59 -5.56 8.77
CA GLY A 96 -5.26 -6.83 8.48
C GLY A 96 -6.43 -6.71 7.50
N PRO A 97 -6.88 -7.83 6.89
CA PRO A 97 -7.96 -7.82 5.91
C PRO A 97 -9.24 -7.11 6.38
N ASP A 98 -9.64 -7.30 7.64
CA ASP A 98 -10.81 -6.64 8.22
C ASP A 98 -10.62 -5.13 8.40
N ASP A 99 -9.42 -4.70 8.76
CA ASP A 99 -9.11 -3.29 9.00
C ASP A 99 -8.99 -2.52 7.69
N GLN A 100 -8.43 -3.17 6.66
CA GLN A 100 -8.50 -2.66 5.30
C GLN A 100 -9.96 -2.47 4.84
N LEU A 101 -10.83 -3.47 5.06
CA LEU A 101 -12.26 -3.39 4.71
C LEU A 101 -12.98 -2.28 5.47
N LYS A 102 -12.67 -2.10 6.76
CA LYS A 102 -13.20 -0.98 7.57
C LYS A 102 -12.72 0.36 7.02
N PHE A 103 -11.43 0.48 6.68
CA PHE A 103 -10.85 1.70 6.12
C PHE A 103 -11.58 2.11 4.83
N ILE A 104 -11.63 1.23 3.84
CA ILE A 104 -12.27 1.51 2.55
C ILE A 104 -13.79 1.62 2.68
N GLY A 105 -14.42 0.81 3.55
CA GLY A 105 -15.84 0.95 3.87
C GLY A 105 -16.18 2.31 4.45
N ARG A 106 -15.34 2.83 5.35
CA ARG A 106 -15.48 4.17 5.91
C ARG A 106 -15.28 5.25 4.85
N ALA A 107 -14.22 5.15 4.04
CA ALA A 107 -13.95 6.10 2.97
C ALA A 107 -15.14 6.14 1.98
N LYS A 108 -15.66 4.97 1.59
CA LYS A 108 -16.84 4.86 0.74
C LYS A 108 -18.10 5.48 1.34
N SER A 109 -18.30 5.38 2.67
CA SER A 109 -19.44 6.01 3.34
C SER A 109 -19.36 7.54 3.40
N LEU A 110 -18.17 8.11 3.18
CA LEU A 110 -17.91 9.54 3.19
C LEU A 110 -17.87 10.14 1.79
N ALA A 111 -17.50 9.32 0.79
CA ALA A 111 -17.51 9.67 -0.61
C ALA A 111 -18.94 9.60 -1.19
N ASP A 112 -19.12 10.13 -2.40
CA ASP A 112 -20.39 10.07 -3.11
C ASP A 112 -20.78 8.63 -3.52
N GLU A 113 -22.08 8.40 -3.75
CA GLU A 113 -22.67 7.07 -3.97
C GLU A 113 -22.05 6.27 -5.14
N GLN A 114 -21.33 6.92 -6.05
CA GLN A 114 -20.79 6.31 -7.27
C GLN A 114 -19.31 5.92 -7.21
N VAL A 115 -18.61 6.14 -6.08
CA VAL A 115 -17.18 5.85 -5.99
C VAL A 115 -16.90 4.35 -5.90
N SER A 116 -16.03 3.85 -6.78
CA SER A 116 -15.64 2.44 -6.80
C SER A 116 -14.57 2.14 -5.74
N ASP A 117 -14.45 0.86 -5.34
CA ASP A 117 -13.38 0.45 -4.43
C ASP A 117 -12.00 0.60 -5.09
N SER A 118 -11.92 0.47 -6.42
CA SER A 118 -10.67 0.58 -7.16
C SER A 118 -10.11 1.99 -7.05
N ASP A 119 -10.96 3.00 -7.25
CA ASP A 119 -10.58 4.41 -7.17
C ASP A 119 -10.11 4.76 -5.75
N LEU A 120 -10.87 4.34 -4.73
CA LEU A 120 -10.51 4.55 -3.31
C LEU A 120 -9.18 3.89 -2.95
N LEU A 121 -8.94 2.67 -3.45
CA LEU A 121 -7.70 1.95 -3.19
C LEU A 121 -6.52 2.63 -3.86
N MET A 122 -6.64 3.02 -5.13
CA MET A 122 -5.60 3.75 -5.86
C MET A 122 -5.21 5.04 -5.15
N VAL A 123 -6.21 5.85 -4.77
CA VAL A 123 -5.98 7.10 -4.05
C VAL A 123 -5.37 6.84 -2.68
N ALA A 124 -5.87 5.87 -1.91
CA ALA A 124 -5.29 5.53 -0.62
C ALA A 124 -3.81 5.14 -0.73
N THR A 125 -3.46 4.31 -1.72
CA THR A 125 -2.08 3.89 -1.91
C THR A 125 -1.17 5.01 -2.40
N ALA A 126 -1.68 5.91 -3.25
CA ALA A 126 -0.93 7.06 -3.72
C ALA A 126 -0.72 8.11 -2.62
N LEU A 127 -1.74 8.38 -1.79
CA LEU A 127 -1.61 9.24 -0.61
C LEU A 127 -0.50 8.74 0.31
N ALA A 128 -0.47 7.44 0.55
CA ALA A 128 0.58 6.84 1.35
C ALA A 128 1.96 7.02 0.71
N GLY A 129 2.14 6.68 -0.57
CA GLY A 129 3.42 6.85 -1.27
C GLY A 129 3.92 8.30 -1.31
N ALA A 130 3.01 9.27 -1.44
CA ALA A 130 3.30 10.69 -1.39
C ALA A 130 3.44 11.26 0.05
N LYS A 131 3.45 10.41 1.08
CA LYS A 131 3.57 10.79 2.50
C LYS A 131 2.44 11.71 3.02
N HIS A 132 1.31 11.72 2.32
CA HIS A 132 0.10 12.42 2.76
C HIS A 132 -0.60 11.68 3.91
N PRO A 133 -1.48 12.36 4.66
CA PRO A 133 -2.26 11.71 5.70
C PRO A 133 -3.14 10.56 5.15
N LEU A 134 -2.82 9.33 5.55
CA LEU A 134 -3.60 8.15 5.20
C LEU A 134 -4.80 7.97 6.15
N THR A 135 -5.91 8.66 5.89
CA THR A 135 -7.16 8.53 6.65
C THR A 135 -8.35 8.29 5.70
N PRO A 136 -9.40 7.58 6.13
CA PRO A 136 -10.59 7.36 5.31
C PRO A 136 -11.22 8.67 4.81
N GLU A 137 -11.16 9.70 5.63
CA GLU A 137 -11.63 11.05 5.36
C GLU A 137 -10.90 11.70 4.18
N ILE A 138 -9.57 11.76 4.22
CA ILE A 138 -8.77 12.36 3.15
C ILE A 138 -8.84 11.52 1.88
N THR A 139 -8.83 10.18 2.02
CA THR A 139 -9.05 9.29 0.88
C THR A 139 -10.39 9.57 0.19
N ALA A 140 -11.48 9.71 0.94
CA ALA A 140 -12.80 10.00 0.38
C ALA A 140 -12.84 11.35 -0.34
N ASP A 141 -12.48 12.42 0.37
CA ASP A 141 -12.54 13.78 -0.17
C ASP A 141 -11.63 13.94 -1.40
N ALA A 142 -10.41 13.40 -1.36
CA ALA A 142 -9.49 13.44 -2.51
C ALA A 142 -9.98 12.59 -3.70
N THR A 143 -10.59 11.42 -3.43
CA THR A 143 -11.14 10.57 -4.50
C THR A 143 -12.32 11.26 -5.20
N THR A 144 -13.26 11.84 -4.44
CA THR A 144 -14.36 12.62 -5.01
C THR A 144 -13.83 13.77 -5.87
N TRP A 145 -12.86 14.53 -5.36
CA TRP A 145 -12.27 15.64 -6.11
C TRP A 145 -11.66 15.21 -7.44
N ILE A 146 -10.92 14.09 -7.46
CA ILE A 146 -10.30 13.56 -8.68
C ILE A 146 -11.37 13.09 -9.67
N ILE A 147 -12.40 12.38 -9.19
CA ILE A 147 -13.51 11.92 -10.03
C ILE A 147 -14.26 13.11 -10.64
N ASP A 148 -14.48 14.18 -9.90
CA ASP A 148 -15.10 15.39 -10.43
C ASP A 148 -14.22 16.06 -11.51
N ALA A 149 -12.90 15.95 -11.39
CA ALA A 149 -11.96 16.55 -12.31
C ALA A 149 -11.77 15.76 -13.62
N VAL A 150 -11.75 14.42 -13.57
CA VAL A 150 -11.40 13.57 -14.74
C VAL A 150 -12.35 12.41 -15.01
N GLY A 151 -13.35 12.19 -14.15
CA GLY A 151 -14.27 11.07 -14.20
C GLY A 151 -13.80 9.85 -13.38
N PRO A 152 -14.70 8.87 -13.15
CA PRO A 152 -14.37 7.64 -12.44
C PRO A 152 -13.50 6.71 -13.28
N GLY A 153 -12.74 5.82 -12.64
CA GLY A 153 -11.84 4.89 -13.33
C GLY A 153 -10.63 5.57 -13.97
N PHE A 154 -10.16 6.65 -13.36
CA PHE A 154 -8.91 7.31 -13.75
C PHE A 154 -7.72 6.35 -13.60
N ASP A 155 -6.65 6.62 -14.35
CA ASP A 155 -5.42 5.84 -14.29
C ASP A 155 -4.40 6.45 -13.30
N ALA A 156 -3.24 5.78 -13.18
CA ALA A 156 -2.19 6.19 -12.26
C ALA A 156 -1.53 7.53 -12.65
N GLU A 157 -1.44 7.84 -13.94
CA GLU A 157 -0.85 9.09 -14.44
C GLU A 157 -1.77 10.27 -14.10
N GLN A 158 -3.07 10.13 -14.37
CA GLN A 158 -4.07 11.13 -14.02
C GLN A 158 -4.15 11.40 -12.52
N LEU A 159 -4.00 10.35 -11.71
CA LEU A 159 -3.92 10.42 -10.24
C LEU A 159 -2.68 11.21 -9.80
N ASP A 160 -1.49 10.86 -10.30
CA ASP A 160 -0.22 11.46 -9.91
C ASP A 160 -0.19 12.97 -10.18
N GLU A 161 -0.65 13.39 -11.38
CA GLU A 161 -0.74 14.81 -11.76
C GLU A 161 -1.65 15.68 -10.85
N ARG A 162 -2.54 15.03 -10.09
CA ARG A 162 -3.65 15.69 -9.38
C ARG A 162 -3.63 15.47 -7.87
N LEU A 163 -2.86 14.50 -7.38
CA LEU A 163 -2.90 14.07 -6.00
C LEU A 163 -2.71 15.23 -5.02
N ASP A 164 -1.67 16.05 -5.21
CA ASP A 164 -1.38 17.16 -4.29
C ASP A 164 -2.51 18.19 -4.25
N LYS A 165 -3.08 18.54 -5.41
CA LYS A 165 -4.22 19.47 -5.49
C LYS A 165 -5.47 18.89 -4.83
N ALA A 166 -5.72 17.60 -5.01
CA ALA A 166 -6.83 16.90 -4.37
C ALA A 166 -6.70 16.89 -2.85
N VAL A 167 -5.48 16.67 -2.33
CA VAL A 167 -5.18 16.71 -0.90
C VAL A 167 -5.34 18.12 -0.33
N GLU A 168 -4.81 19.14 -1.01
CA GLU A 168 -4.98 20.54 -0.61
C GLU A 168 -6.46 20.92 -0.51
N ALA A 169 -7.26 20.55 -1.52
CA ALA A 169 -8.70 20.79 -1.55
C ALA A 169 -9.42 20.08 -0.39
N ALA A 170 -9.12 18.79 -0.17
CA ALA A 170 -9.67 18.01 0.93
C ALA A 170 -9.36 18.64 2.30
N MET A 171 -8.11 19.02 2.53
CA MET A 171 -7.69 19.65 3.78
C MET A 171 -8.37 21.01 4.02
N ALA A 172 -8.49 21.83 2.97
CA ALA A 172 -9.16 23.12 3.04
C ALA A 172 -10.65 22.99 3.38
N GLU A 173 -11.36 22.10 2.69
CA GLU A 173 -12.79 21.89 2.92
C GLU A 173 -13.07 21.38 4.34
N ARG A 174 -12.20 20.50 4.87
CA ARG A 174 -12.33 20.01 6.24
C ARG A 174 -12.07 21.11 7.27
N ALA A 175 -11.09 21.96 7.04
CA ALA A 175 -10.84 23.12 7.90
C ALA A 175 -12.05 24.07 7.93
N GLU A 176 -12.69 24.30 6.79
CA GLU A 176 -13.91 25.11 6.69
C GLU A 176 -15.08 24.46 7.45
N ARG A 177 -15.33 23.16 7.23
CA ARG A 177 -16.36 22.38 7.94
C ARG A 177 -16.16 22.42 9.46
N ALA A 178 -14.91 22.34 9.93
CA ALA A 178 -14.56 22.44 11.34
C ALA A 178 -14.83 23.85 11.91
N ASN A 179 -14.49 24.90 11.17
CA ASN A 179 -14.74 26.28 11.58
C ASN A 179 -16.23 26.61 11.66
N LYS A 180 -17.02 26.16 10.67
CA LYS A 180 -18.48 26.34 10.68
C LYS A 180 -19.12 25.72 11.92
N ARG A 181 -18.76 24.47 12.24
CA ARG A 181 -19.25 23.76 13.45
C ARG A 181 -18.89 24.45 14.76
N ARG A 182 -17.79 25.19 14.82
CA ARG A 182 -17.41 25.98 16.01
C ARG A 182 -18.29 27.24 16.14
N ARG A 183 -18.56 27.92 15.01
CA ARG A 183 -19.45 29.10 14.99
C ARG A 183 -20.87 28.73 15.38
N ASP A 184 -21.40 27.62 14.87
CA ASP A 184 -22.77 27.17 15.17
C ASP A 184 -22.97 26.71 16.64
N ARG A 185 -21.90 26.59 17.42
CA ARG A 185 -21.93 26.21 18.85
C ARG A 185 -21.76 27.37 19.82
N THR A 186 -21.46 28.57 19.32
CA THR A 186 -21.25 29.79 20.11
C THR A 186 -22.47 30.68 20.02
#